data_AF-A0A516GSR4-F1
#
_entry.id   AF-A0A516GSR4-F1
#
_cell.length_a   1.000
_cell.length_b   1.000
_cell.length_c   1.000
_cell.angle_alpha   90.00
_cell.angle_beta   90.00
_cell.angle_gamma   90.00
#
_symmetry.space_group_name_H-M   'P 1'
#
loop_
_entity.id
_entity.type
_entity.pdbx_description
1 polymer ?
#
loop_
_entity_poly.entity_id
_entity_poly.type
_entity_poly.pdbx_seq_one_letter_code
_entity_poly.pdbx_strand_id
1 'polypeptide(L)'
;MSLLIAIIIPFELFLFSYAILGPLHYLTEITWLREKNYFFSAHKNWVYVFIILSLCIAIAPIVQFSNITLNPALEQALIILGKQTKIFLIIGFLFALSLIFLKRNKHLALALIVITLVTFLTITYIPKPFFLIGAFLPTLIHVYIFTFFFIIYGAIKAKSTLGIYLGLTLLCVPFIIAFIPFNYTYYTPSKTTFDNINSLNMNGIFAFIAKVLNNFKDGTYVTLSEIGIRIQIFVSFAYTYHYLNWFSKTSIIGWRKSITKKNAIIILAIWICAVSLCIYDFNTGLIALYFLSFLHVLLEFPLNIISIQEVLRAPKNKSLLFLIKSNK
;
A
#
# COMPACT_ATOMS: atom_id res chain seq x y z
N MET A 1 -17.95 -6.99 -7.88
CA MET A 1 -18.55 -5.93 -7.03
C MET A 1 -17.64 -4.71 -6.92
N SER A 2 -16.42 -4.80 -6.36
CA SER A 2 -15.53 -3.64 -6.18
C SER A 2 -15.30 -2.83 -7.47
N LEU A 3 -15.11 -3.49 -8.61
CA LEU A 3 -14.94 -2.80 -9.90
C LEU A 3 -16.20 -2.06 -10.34
N LEU A 4 -17.38 -2.65 -10.14
CA LEU A 4 -18.66 -2.01 -10.52
C LEU A 4 -18.87 -0.73 -9.71
N ILE A 5 -18.66 -0.78 -8.40
CA ILE A 5 -18.80 0.40 -7.54
C ILE A 5 -17.75 1.46 -7.92
N ALA A 6 -16.51 1.03 -8.22
CA ALA A 6 -15.45 1.94 -8.65
C ALA A 6 -15.78 2.63 -9.98
N ILE A 7 -16.49 1.98 -10.89
CA ILE A 7 -16.97 2.61 -12.13
C ILE A 7 -18.05 3.66 -11.83
N ILE A 8 -18.91 3.43 -10.84
CA ILE A 8 -20.06 4.30 -10.55
C ILE A 8 -19.65 5.55 -9.76
N ILE A 9 -18.85 5.38 -8.69
CA ILE A 9 -18.46 6.47 -7.75
C ILE A 9 -16.96 6.40 -7.43
N PRO A 10 -16.06 6.58 -8.42
CA PRO A 10 -14.62 6.35 -8.25
C PRO A 10 -13.96 7.25 -7.21
N PHE A 11 -14.42 8.50 -7.07
CA PHE A 11 -13.84 9.48 -6.16
C PHE A 11 -14.26 9.18 -4.70
N GLU A 12 -15.57 9.08 -4.46
CA GLU A 12 -16.15 8.81 -3.14
C GLU A 12 -15.71 7.43 -2.64
N LEU A 13 -15.67 6.41 -3.50
CA LEU A 13 -15.23 5.08 -3.12
C LEU A 13 -13.74 5.05 -2.74
N PHE A 14 -12.90 5.87 -3.39
CA PHE A 14 -11.48 5.95 -3.03
C PHE A 14 -11.31 6.58 -1.64
N LEU A 15 -12.01 7.69 -1.38
CA LEU A 15 -12.02 8.32 -0.06
C LEU A 15 -12.59 7.39 1.03
N PHE A 16 -13.69 6.69 0.74
CA PHE A 16 -14.28 5.70 1.64
C PHE A 16 -13.28 4.58 1.95
N SER A 17 -12.62 4.05 0.94
CA SER A 17 -11.61 3.00 1.11
C SER A 17 -10.46 3.49 1.97
N TYR A 18 -9.94 4.69 1.70
CA TYR A 18 -8.80 5.23 2.43
C TYR A 18 -9.14 5.60 3.88
N ALA A 19 -10.25 6.31 4.11
CA ALA A 19 -10.59 6.89 5.41
C ALA A 19 -11.35 5.92 6.33
N ILE A 20 -12.13 4.99 5.78
CA ILE A 20 -13.00 4.11 6.58
C ILE A 20 -12.47 2.68 6.59
N LEU A 21 -12.21 2.08 5.43
CA LEU A 21 -11.72 0.70 5.36
C LEU A 21 -10.24 0.58 5.75
N GLY A 22 -9.43 1.53 5.32
CA GLY A 22 -7.99 1.59 5.56
C GLY A 22 -7.61 1.43 7.03
N PRO A 23 -8.06 2.30 7.95
CA PRO A 23 -7.65 2.24 9.35
C PRO A 23 -8.03 0.92 10.02
N LEU A 24 -9.20 0.40 9.70
CA LEU A 24 -9.65 -0.90 10.22
C LEU A 24 -8.77 -2.04 9.68
N HIS A 25 -8.39 -1.98 8.41
CA HIS A 25 -7.48 -2.93 7.80
C HIS A 25 -6.10 -2.87 8.47
N TYR A 26 -5.51 -1.67 8.58
CA TYR A 26 -4.17 -1.48 9.18
C TYR A 26 -4.12 -2.06 10.60
N LEU A 27 -5.11 -1.74 11.44
CA LEU A 27 -5.16 -2.19 12.83
C LEU A 27 -5.32 -3.71 12.97
N THR A 28 -6.20 -4.31 12.15
CA THR A 28 -6.44 -5.76 12.18
C THR A 28 -5.27 -6.53 11.60
N GLU A 29 -4.64 -6.02 10.54
CA GLU A 29 -3.47 -6.62 9.92
C GLU A 29 -2.22 -6.52 10.79
N ILE A 30 -1.90 -5.35 11.35
CA ILE A 30 -0.75 -5.20 12.27
C ILE A 30 -0.88 -6.16 13.46
N THR A 31 -2.10 -6.29 14.01
CA THR A 31 -2.37 -7.23 15.10
C THR A 31 -2.11 -8.68 14.68
N TRP A 32 -2.55 -9.06 13.48
CA TRP A 32 -2.31 -10.40 12.93
C TRP A 32 -0.82 -10.65 12.60
N LEU A 33 -0.14 -9.68 11.99
CA LEU A 33 1.29 -9.75 11.69
C LEU A 33 2.09 -9.97 12.97
N ARG A 34 1.75 -9.26 14.06
CA ARG A 34 2.38 -9.46 15.36
C ARG A 34 2.27 -10.90 15.86
N GLU A 35 1.09 -11.52 15.77
CA GLU A 35 0.89 -12.94 16.12
C GLU A 35 1.72 -13.88 15.23
N LYS A 36 1.98 -13.49 13.98
CA LYS A 36 2.89 -14.20 13.06
C LYS A 36 4.35 -13.82 13.23
N ASN A 37 4.71 -13.06 14.28
CA ASN A 37 6.04 -12.50 14.49
C ASN A 37 6.58 -11.76 13.26
N TYR A 38 5.68 -11.09 12.51
CA TYR A 38 5.92 -10.33 11.28
C TYR A 38 6.64 -11.14 10.20
N PHE A 39 6.54 -12.47 10.24
CA PHE A 39 7.26 -13.39 9.35
C PHE A 39 8.79 -13.23 9.41
N PHE A 40 9.33 -12.66 10.51
CA PHE A 40 10.76 -12.64 10.77
C PHE A 40 11.23 -14.05 11.17
N SER A 41 12.10 -14.63 10.35
CA SER A 41 12.52 -16.02 10.45
C SER A 41 13.34 -16.36 11.72
N ALA A 42 13.87 -15.36 12.45
CA ALA A 42 14.56 -15.57 13.74
C ALA A 42 14.76 -14.29 14.60
N HIS A 43 14.42 -13.10 14.10
CA HIS A 43 14.96 -11.84 14.66
C HIS A 43 13.88 -10.78 14.94
N LYS A 44 13.05 -11.03 15.95
CA LYS A 44 11.90 -10.17 16.28
C LYS A 44 12.27 -8.71 16.57
N ASN A 45 13.47 -8.46 17.08
CA ASN A 45 13.92 -7.11 17.43
C ASN A 45 14.08 -6.18 16.22
N TRP A 46 14.22 -6.72 15.00
CA TRP A 46 14.31 -5.87 13.80
C TRP A 46 12.97 -5.22 13.42
N VAL A 47 11.87 -5.58 14.09
CA VAL A 47 10.60 -4.85 14.00
C VAL A 47 10.77 -3.35 14.28
N TYR A 48 11.69 -3.00 15.20
CA TYR A 48 11.92 -1.61 15.59
C TYR A 48 12.46 -0.75 14.46
N VAL A 49 13.17 -1.34 13.48
CA VAL A 49 13.60 -0.59 12.28
C VAL A 49 12.38 -0.09 11.51
N PHE A 50 11.37 -0.95 11.29
CA PHE A 50 10.15 -0.56 10.58
C PHE A 50 9.35 0.49 11.36
N ILE A 51 9.31 0.39 12.69
CA ILE A 51 8.67 1.40 13.56
C ILE A 51 9.40 2.75 13.44
N ILE A 52 10.73 2.75 13.54
CA ILE A 52 11.55 3.97 13.43
C ILE A 52 11.38 4.60 12.05
N LEU A 53 11.43 3.81 10.97
CA LEU A 53 11.20 4.30 9.61
C LEU A 53 9.80 4.92 9.46
N SER A 54 8.77 4.29 10.02
CA SER A 54 7.40 4.82 10.01
C SER A 54 7.29 6.14 10.78
N LEU A 55 7.99 6.27 11.91
CA LEU A 55 8.07 7.53 12.67
C LEU A 55 8.80 8.62 11.88
N CYS A 56 9.93 8.31 11.24
CA CYS A 56 10.65 9.26 10.39
C CYS A 56 9.79 9.78 9.23
N ILE A 57 8.92 8.93 8.67
CA ILE A 57 7.96 9.33 7.63
C ILE A 57 6.86 10.24 8.20
N ALA A 58 6.32 9.91 9.38
CA ALA A 58 5.14 10.60 9.92
C ALA A 58 5.45 11.86 10.75
N ILE A 59 6.65 11.99 11.32
CA ILE A 59 6.97 13.09 12.26
C ILE A 59 6.87 14.47 11.58
N ALA A 60 7.38 14.61 10.36
CA ALA A 60 7.37 15.89 9.65
C ALA A 60 5.95 16.43 9.40
N PRO A 61 5.01 15.68 8.77
CA PRO A 61 3.65 16.17 8.58
C PRO A 61 2.90 16.39 9.90
N ILE A 62 3.14 15.56 10.93
CA ILE A 62 2.50 15.74 12.26
C ILE A 62 2.93 17.06 12.91
N VAL A 63 4.23 17.34 12.92
CA VAL A 63 4.78 18.55 13.57
C VAL A 63 4.38 19.80 12.79
N GLN A 64 4.45 19.76 11.47
CA GLN A 64 3.99 20.86 10.61
C GLN A 64 2.51 21.19 10.84
N PHE A 65 1.68 20.16 11.00
CA PHE A 65 0.26 20.35 11.27
C PHE A 65 -0.04 20.89 12.67
N SER A 66 0.78 20.53 13.65
CA SER A 66 0.58 20.93 15.05
C SER A 66 0.96 22.40 15.32
N ASN A 67 1.48 23.14 14.32
CA ASN A 67 1.92 24.54 14.44
C ASN A 67 2.85 24.77 15.65
N ILE A 68 3.67 23.77 16.00
CA ILE A 68 4.61 23.88 17.11
C ILE A 68 5.75 24.80 16.70
N THR A 69 5.99 25.86 17.46
CA THR A 69 7.12 26.76 17.23
C THR A 69 8.43 26.01 17.49
N LEU A 70 9.21 25.79 16.44
CA LEU A 70 10.53 25.17 16.52
C LEU A 70 11.62 26.20 16.26
N ASN A 71 12.85 25.90 16.65
CA ASN A 71 13.98 26.69 16.17
C ASN A 71 14.17 26.46 14.65
N PRO A 72 14.73 27.44 13.92
CA PRO A 72 14.84 27.35 12.46
C PRO A 72 15.63 26.11 11.97
N ALA A 73 16.63 25.68 12.74
CA ALA A 73 17.43 24.51 12.40
C ALA A 73 16.63 23.20 12.45
N LEU A 74 15.80 22.98 13.49
CA LEU A 74 14.95 21.79 13.57
C LEU A 74 13.83 21.84 12.54
N GLU A 75 13.25 23.00 12.27
CA GLU A 75 12.23 23.16 11.24
C GLU A 75 12.78 22.78 9.86
N GLN A 76 13.96 23.30 9.49
CA GLN A 76 14.63 22.93 8.24
C GLN A 76 14.95 21.44 8.20
N ALA A 77 15.44 20.86 9.30
CA ALA A 77 15.73 19.43 9.38
C ALA A 77 14.46 18.58 9.15
N LEU A 78 13.31 18.95 9.73
CA LEU A 78 12.04 18.26 9.53
C LEU A 78 11.51 18.40 8.11
N ILE A 79 11.64 19.58 7.50
CA ILE A 79 11.27 19.79 6.09
C ILE A 79 12.11 18.90 5.18
N ILE A 80 13.43 18.82 5.43
CA ILE A 80 14.32 17.93 4.68
C ILE A 80 13.89 16.48 4.89
N LEU A 81 13.65 16.05 6.14
CA LEU A 81 13.24 14.70 6.49
C LEU A 81 11.93 14.29 5.79
N GLY A 82 10.90 15.15 5.82
CA GLY A 82 9.61 14.87 5.20
C GLY A 82 9.70 14.64 3.69
N LYS A 83 10.62 15.33 3.01
CA LYS A 83 10.91 15.11 1.58
C LYS A 83 11.54 13.74 1.30
N GLN A 84 12.13 13.09 2.30
CA GLN A 84 12.81 11.79 2.16
C GLN A 84 11.91 10.57 2.41
N THR A 85 10.59 10.70 2.47
CA THR A 85 9.65 9.58 2.68
C THR A 85 9.95 8.36 1.80
N LYS A 86 10.28 8.60 0.53
CA LYS A 86 10.61 7.55 -0.47
C LYS A 86 11.87 6.77 -0.12
N ILE A 87 12.86 7.44 0.48
CA ILE A 87 14.12 6.82 0.93
C ILE A 87 13.81 5.77 2.00
N PHE A 88 13.03 6.16 3.01
CA PHE A 88 12.68 5.28 4.13
C PHE A 88 11.91 4.05 3.67
N LEU A 89 11.01 4.20 2.69
CA LEU A 89 10.27 3.10 2.09
C LEU A 89 11.17 2.10 1.36
N ILE A 90 12.12 2.59 0.56
CA ILE A 90 13.07 1.75 -0.17
C ILE A 90 14.01 1.04 0.81
N ILE A 91 14.53 1.76 1.82
CA ILE A 91 15.33 1.15 2.89
C ILE A 91 14.54 0.04 3.58
N GLY A 92 13.29 0.30 3.96
CA GLY A 92 12.43 -0.68 4.60
C GLY A 92 12.23 -1.94 3.75
N PHE A 93 11.95 -1.78 2.46
CA PHE A 93 11.76 -2.91 1.56
C PHE A 93 13.03 -3.72 1.32
N LEU A 94 14.16 -3.07 1.04
CA LEU A 94 15.45 -3.75 0.85
C LEU A 94 15.92 -4.41 2.15
N PHE A 95 15.64 -3.80 3.30
CA PHE A 95 15.95 -4.40 4.58
C PHE A 95 15.07 -5.62 4.88
N ALA A 96 13.77 -5.58 4.55
CA ALA A 96 12.89 -6.75 4.62
C ALA A 96 13.39 -7.91 3.74
N LEU A 97 13.95 -7.60 2.56
CA LEU A 97 14.59 -8.60 1.70
C LEU A 97 15.81 -9.23 2.38
N SER A 98 16.63 -8.42 3.05
CA SER A 98 17.80 -8.92 3.78
C SER A 98 17.43 -9.86 4.93
N LEU A 99 16.29 -9.65 5.59
CA LEU A 99 15.79 -10.50 6.69
C LEU A 99 15.43 -11.92 6.24
N ILE A 100 15.20 -12.13 4.94
CA ILE A 100 14.88 -13.44 4.38
C ILE A 100 16.16 -14.23 4.08
N PHE A 101 17.22 -13.55 3.65
CA PHE A 101 18.48 -14.18 3.25
C PHE A 101 19.53 -14.25 4.36
N LEU A 102 19.51 -13.33 5.32
CA LEU A 102 20.51 -13.22 6.37
C LEU A 102 19.96 -13.67 7.73
N LYS A 103 20.69 -14.60 8.37
CA LYS A 103 20.32 -15.19 9.68
C LYS A 103 21.13 -14.67 10.87
N ARG A 104 22.09 -13.76 10.65
CA ARG A 104 23.00 -13.26 11.69
C ARG A 104 22.77 -11.77 11.90
N ASN A 105 22.54 -11.35 13.15
CA ASN A 105 22.31 -9.94 13.50
C ASN A 105 23.42 -9.01 13.03
N LYS A 106 24.69 -9.43 13.10
CA LYS A 106 25.82 -8.62 12.59
C LYS A 106 25.72 -8.36 11.09
N HIS A 107 25.32 -9.37 10.31
CA HIS A 107 25.14 -9.24 8.87
C HIS A 107 23.92 -8.37 8.53
N LEU A 108 22.86 -8.46 9.33
CA LEU A 108 21.67 -7.60 9.19
C LEU A 108 21.99 -6.13 9.50
N ALA A 109 22.75 -5.88 10.57
CA ALA A 109 23.22 -4.53 10.89
C ALA A 109 24.09 -3.95 9.76
N LEU A 110 25.04 -4.74 9.26
CA LEU A 110 25.88 -4.35 8.11
C LEU A 110 25.03 -4.11 6.86
N ALA A 111 24.05 -4.98 6.58
CA ALA A 111 23.14 -4.81 5.46
C ALA A 111 22.35 -3.51 5.57
N LEU A 112 21.83 -3.16 6.76
CA LEU A 112 21.11 -1.91 6.98
C LEU A 112 21.98 -0.67 6.70
N ILE A 113 23.25 -0.69 7.14
CA ILE A 113 24.21 0.39 6.87
C ILE A 113 24.45 0.51 5.35
N VAL A 114 24.76 -0.60 4.68
CA VAL A 114 25.02 -0.63 3.24
C VAL A 114 23.79 -0.19 2.45
N ILE A 115 22.61 -0.69 2.78
CA ILE A 115 21.33 -0.33 2.14
C ILE A 115 21.08 1.17 2.29
N THR A 116 21.30 1.73 3.49
CA THR A 116 21.10 3.17 3.75
C THR A 116 22.05 4.00 2.89
N LEU A 117 23.34 3.66 2.89
CA LEU A 117 24.35 4.36 2.09
C LEU A 117 24.05 4.28 0.59
N VAL A 118 23.79 3.08 0.07
CA VAL A 118 23.50 2.86 -1.35
C VAL A 118 22.22 3.59 -1.76
N THR A 119 21.17 3.54 -0.94
CA THR A 119 19.90 4.24 -1.25
C THR A 119 20.13 5.76 -1.27
N PHE A 120 20.88 6.30 -0.31
CA PHE A 120 21.21 7.73 -0.26
C PHE A 120 22.03 8.18 -1.49
N LEU A 121 23.10 7.45 -1.82
CA LEU A 121 23.92 7.74 -3.00
C LEU A 121 23.10 7.65 -4.28
N THR A 122 22.29 6.60 -4.43
CA THR A 122 21.55 6.39 -5.67
C THR A 122 20.47 7.44 -5.87
N ILE A 123 19.81 7.93 -4.82
CA ILE A 123 18.83 9.01 -4.94
C ILE A 123 19.51 10.35 -5.24
N THR A 124 20.72 10.57 -4.73
CA THR A 124 21.50 11.78 -5.00
C THR A 124 21.93 11.85 -6.46
N TYR A 125 22.42 10.73 -7.02
CA TYR A 125 22.99 10.72 -8.37
C TYR A 125 22.02 10.24 -9.47
N ILE A 126 20.99 9.45 -9.11
CA ILE A 126 20.02 8.84 -10.04
C ILE A 126 18.57 8.97 -9.50
N PRO A 127 18.06 10.20 -9.29
CA PRO A 127 16.83 10.43 -8.55
C PRO A 127 15.56 9.89 -9.23
N LYS A 128 15.45 9.96 -10.57
CA LYS A 128 14.17 9.73 -11.28
C LYS A 128 13.61 8.30 -11.13
N PRO A 129 14.37 7.21 -11.39
CA PRO A 129 13.83 5.85 -11.27
C PRO A 129 13.52 5.47 -9.82
N PHE A 130 14.38 5.88 -8.88
CA PHE A 130 14.18 5.60 -7.45
C PHE A 130 12.98 6.37 -6.88
N PHE A 131 12.75 7.59 -7.33
CA PHE A 131 11.57 8.37 -6.97
C PHE A 131 10.25 7.68 -7.36
N LEU A 132 10.23 7.00 -8.51
CA LEU A 132 9.08 6.26 -8.98
C LEU A 132 8.87 5.01 -8.13
N ILE A 133 9.90 4.17 -7.97
CA ILE A 133 9.81 2.95 -7.16
C ILE A 133 9.32 3.28 -5.74
N GLY A 134 9.93 4.26 -5.06
CA GLY A 134 9.53 4.63 -3.71
C GLY A 134 8.12 5.21 -3.59
N ALA A 135 7.56 5.81 -4.64
CA ALA A 135 6.17 6.30 -4.64
C ALA A 135 5.15 5.19 -4.90
N PHE A 136 5.44 4.34 -5.88
CA PHE A 136 4.55 3.24 -6.26
C PHE A 136 4.56 2.13 -5.21
N LEU A 137 5.65 1.96 -4.47
CA LEU A 137 5.85 0.89 -3.49
C LEU A 137 4.74 0.81 -2.42
N PRO A 138 4.47 1.86 -1.60
CA PRO A 138 3.41 1.83 -0.60
C PRO A 138 2.01 2.05 -1.19
N THR A 139 1.92 2.34 -2.49
CA THR A 139 0.65 2.63 -3.17
C THR A 139 0.28 1.43 -4.04
N LEU A 140 0.28 1.58 -5.36
CA LEU A 140 -0.21 0.56 -6.30
C LEU A 140 0.61 -0.74 -6.28
N ILE A 141 1.91 -0.72 -5.96
CA ILE A 141 2.66 -1.97 -5.81
C ILE A 141 2.13 -2.75 -4.61
N HIS A 142 1.98 -2.12 -3.45
CA HIS A 142 1.44 -2.78 -2.27
C HIS A 142 -0.04 -3.15 -2.44
N VAL A 143 -0.92 -2.19 -2.73
CA VAL A 143 -2.37 -2.47 -2.73
C VAL A 143 -2.82 -3.33 -3.93
N TYR A 144 -2.07 -3.37 -5.03
CA TYR A 144 -2.50 -4.11 -6.22
C TYR A 144 -1.56 -5.27 -6.58
N ILE A 145 -0.26 -5.02 -6.72
CA ILE A 145 0.70 -6.05 -7.14
C ILE A 145 0.95 -7.08 -6.02
N PHE A 146 1.22 -6.64 -4.79
CA PHE A 146 1.39 -7.57 -3.67
C PHE A 146 0.08 -8.29 -3.33
N THR A 147 -1.07 -7.62 -3.42
CA THR A 147 -2.39 -8.27 -3.33
C THR A 147 -2.55 -9.42 -4.32
N PHE A 148 -2.13 -9.23 -5.57
CA PHE A 148 -2.13 -10.29 -6.59
C PHE A 148 -1.25 -11.47 -6.15
N PHE A 149 0.01 -11.23 -5.77
CA PHE A 149 0.91 -12.30 -5.32
C PHE A 149 0.37 -13.03 -4.09
N PHE A 150 -0.22 -12.31 -3.15
CA PHE A 150 -0.81 -12.90 -1.96
C PHE A 150 -2.03 -13.78 -2.28
N ILE A 151 -2.86 -13.39 -3.25
CA ILE A 151 -3.98 -14.23 -3.74
C ILE A 151 -3.45 -15.50 -4.40
N ILE A 152 -2.50 -15.37 -5.34
CA ILE A 152 -1.93 -16.52 -6.04
C ILE A 152 -1.20 -17.45 -5.08
N TYR A 153 -0.44 -16.90 -4.13
CA TYR A 153 0.22 -17.68 -3.08
C TYR A 153 -0.80 -18.49 -2.25
N GLY A 154 -1.86 -17.84 -1.79
CA GLY A 154 -2.94 -18.52 -1.06
C GLY A 154 -3.64 -19.59 -1.90
N ALA A 155 -3.88 -19.31 -3.19
CA ALA A 155 -4.49 -20.25 -4.12
C ALA A 155 -3.62 -21.50 -4.36
N ILE A 156 -2.30 -21.33 -4.55
CA ILE A 156 -1.35 -22.44 -4.70
C ILE A 156 -1.34 -23.29 -3.44
N LYS A 157 -1.21 -22.66 -2.27
CA LYS A 157 -1.16 -23.38 -0.98
C LYS A 157 -2.44 -24.16 -0.69
N ALA A 158 -3.59 -23.61 -1.06
CA ALA A 158 -4.89 -24.25 -0.91
C ALA A 158 -5.28 -25.16 -2.10
N LYS A 159 -4.44 -25.27 -3.13
CA LYS A 159 -4.75 -25.96 -4.41
C LYS A 159 -6.08 -25.49 -5.03
N SER A 160 -6.40 -24.21 -4.91
CA SER A 160 -7.66 -23.62 -5.37
C SER A 160 -7.55 -23.07 -6.79
N THR A 161 -8.23 -23.72 -7.74
CA THR A 161 -8.34 -23.24 -9.12
C THR A 161 -9.08 -21.90 -9.21
N LEU A 162 -10.16 -21.74 -8.45
CA LEU A 162 -10.91 -20.48 -8.34
C LEU A 162 -10.03 -19.33 -7.82
N GLY A 163 -9.14 -19.59 -6.86
CA GLY A 163 -8.20 -18.59 -6.37
C GLY A 163 -7.19 -18.13 -7.45
N ILE A 164 -6.78 -19.04 -8.34
CA ILE A 164 -5.92 -18.70 -9.49
C ILE A 164 -6.70 -17.82 -10.48
N TYR A 165 -7.92 -18.21 -10.84
CA TYR A 165 -8.77 -17.40 -11.72
C TYR A 165 -9.04 -16.01 -11.13
N LEU A 166 -9.29 -15.91 -9.82
CA LEU A 166 -9.45 -14.63 -9.15
C LEU A 166 -8.21 -13.73 -9.30
N GLY A 167 -7.01 -14.28 -9.12
CA GLY A 167 -5.77 -13.52 -9.30
C GLY A 167 -5.54 -13.10 -10.76
N LEU A 168 -5.85 -13.97 -11.73
CA LEU A 168 -5.78 -13.61 -13.15
C LEU A 168 -6.81 -12.53 -13.52
N THR A 169 -8.05 -12.65 -13.04
CA THR A 169 -9.09 -11.64 -13.23
C THR A 169 -8.66 -10.31 -12.63
N LEU A 170 -8.06 -10.32 -11.42
CA LEU A 170 -7.51 -9.10 -10.82
C LEU A 170 -6.55 -8.43 -11.78
N LEU A 171 -5.55 -9.15 -12.31
CA LEU A 171 -4.54 -8.63 -13.24
C LEU A 171 -5.14 -8.04 -14.52
N CYS A 172 -6.27 -8.58 -15.00
CA CYS A 172 -6.98 -8.10 -16.18
C CYS A 172 -7.76 -6.78 -15.96
N VAL A 173 -8.01 -6.35 -14.72
CA VAL A 173 -8.88 -5.18 -14.44
C VAL A 173 -8.45 -3.88 -15.12
N PRO A 174 -7.16 -3.48 -15.16
CA PRO A 174 -6.71 -2.29 -15.89
C PRO A 174 -7.11 -2.32 -17.36
N PHE A 175 -7.07 -3.49 -18.01
CA PHE A 175 -7.50 -3.66 -19.39
C PHE A 175 -9.02 -3.52 -19.52
N ILE A 176 -9.79 -4.10 -18.60
CA ILE A 176 -11.26 -3.92 -18.57
C ILE A 176 -11.60 -2.43 -18.44
N ILE A 177 -10.91 -1.70 -17.55
CA ILE A 177 -11.09 -0.25 -17.36
C ILE A 177 -10.63 0.54 -18.59
N ALA A 178 -9.64 0.06 -19.35
CA ALA A 178 -9.20 0.74 -20.56
C ALA A 178 -10.25 0.68 -21.68
N PHE A 179 -11.03 -0.41 -21.77
CA PHE A 179 -11.98 -0.64 -22.87
C PHE A 179 -13.45 -0.42 -22.51
N ILE A 180 -13.78 -0.23 -21.22
CA ILE A 180 -15.16 0.07 -20.83
C ILE A 180 -15.62 1.40 -21.46
N PRO A 181 -16.77 1.42 -22.16
CA PRO A 181 -17.36 2.65 -22.66
C PRO A 181 -18.01 3.42 -21.50
N PHE A 182 -17.64 4.68 -21.35
CA PHE A 182 -18.31 5.61 -20.44
C PHE A 182 -18.16 7.04 -20.94
N ASN A 183 -19.05 7.93 -20.49
CA ASN A 183 -18.91 9.36 -20.72
C ASN A 183 -18.27 10.00 -19.48
N TYR A 184 -17.02 10.49 -19.63
CA TYR A 184 -16.28 11.08 -18.51
C TYR A 184 -16.90 12.37 -17.99
N THR A 185 -17.76 13.06 -18.77
CA THR A 185 -18.41 14.31 -18.34
C THR A 185 -19.46 14.11 -17.26
N TYR A 186 -19.93 12.88 -17.03
CA TYR A 186 -20.86 12.56 -15.95
C TYR A 186 -20.18 12.46 -14.59
N TYR A 187 -18.85 12.42 -14.54
CA TYR A 187 -18.08 12.34 -13.31
C TYR A 187 -17.77 13.74 -12.79
N THR A 188 -18.70 14.28 -12.00
CA THR A 188 -18.59 15.61 -11.39
C THR A 188 -18.52 15.50 -9.87
N PRO A 189 -17.36 15.15 -9.28
CA PRO A 189 -17.22 15.09 -7.83
C PRO A 189 -17.48 16.47 -7.22
N SER A 190 -18.01 16.50 -5.99
CA SER A 190 -18.15 17.75 -5.25
C SER A 190 -16.78 18.41 -5.06
N LYS A 191 -16.75 19.75 -4.88
CA LYS A 191 -15.51 20.48 -4.59
C LYS A 191 -14.77 19.87 -3.38
N THR A 192 -15.49 19.58 -2.31
CA THR A 192 -14.95 18.94 -1.10
C THR A 192 -14.34 17.57 -1.39
N THR A 193 -15.03 16.73 -2.17
CA THR A 193 -14.50 15.41 -2.60
C THR A 193 -13.20 15.58 -3.38
N PHE A 194 -13.17 16.53 -4.32
CA PHE A 194 -12.01 16.78 -5.17
C PHE A 194 -10.81 17.31 -4.36
N ASP A 195 -11.04 18.25 -3.44
CA ASP A 195 -10.02 18.81 -2.56
C ASP A 195 -9.42 17.74 -1.63
N ASN A 196 -10.26 16.88 -1.05
CA ASN A 196 -9.81 15.76 -0.21
C ASN A 196 -8.97 14.73 -0.99
N ILE A 197 -9.27 14.50 -2.27
CA ILE A 197 -8.46 13.59 -3.09
C ILE A 197 -7.11 14.21 -3.42
N ASN A 198 -7.07 15.52 -3.68
CA ASN A 198 -5.82 16.22 -3.93
C ASN A 198 -4.90 16.22 -2.69
N SER A 199 -5.46 16.26 -1.47
CA SER A 199 -4.64 16.22 -0.24
C SER A 199 -3.95 14.89 0.03
N LEU A 200 -4.39 13.80 -0.61
CA LEU A 200 -3.72 12.49 -0.59
C LEU A 200 -2.38 12.48 -1.35
N ASN A 201 -2.03 13.56 -2.08
CA ASN A 201 -0.76 13.74 -2.78
C ASN A 201 -0.44 12.64 -3.81
N MET A 202 -1.47 12.07 -4.46
CA MET A 202 -1.32 11.01 -5.48
C MET A 202 -1.05 11.54 -6.90
N ASN A 203 -1.10 12.86 -7.11
CA ASN A 203 -1.03 13.48 -8.45
C ASN A 203 0.23 13.10 -9.24
N GLY A 204 1.38 12.95 -8.57
CA GLY A 204 2.61 12.51 -9.24
C GLY A 204 2.55 11.07 -9.78
N ILE A 205 1.85 10.18 -9.07
CA ILE A 205 1.60 8.79 -9.51
C ILE A 205 0.61 8.80 -10.68
N PHE A 206 -0.48 9.56 -10.57
CA PHE A 206 -1.50 9.63 -11.62
C PHE A 206 -0.94 10.22 -12.91
N ALA A 207 -0.17 11.30 -12.82
CA ALA A 207 0.52 11.89 -13.97
C ALA A 207 1.49 10.91 -14.64
N PHE A 208 2.20 10.08 -13.85
CA PHE A 208 3.08 9.05 -14.40
C PHE A 208 2.30 7.93 -15.12
N ILE A 209 1.16 7.49 -14.57
CA ILE A 209 0.32 6.48 -15.23
C ILE A 209 -0.24 7.04 -16.54
N ALA A 210 -0.80 8.25 -16.52
CA ALA A 210 -1.27 8.95 -17.71
C ALA A 210 -0.16 9.07 -18.76
N LYS A 211 1.08 9.29 -18.30
CA LYS A 211 2.26 9.35 -19.15
C LYS A 211 2.54 8.06 -19.90
N VAL A 212 2.53 6.95 -19.20
CA VAL A 212 2.80 5.63 -19.77
C VAL A 212 1.69 5.20 -20.75
N LEU A 213 0.45 5.61 -20.49
CA LEU A 213 -0.70 5.28 -21.33
C LEU A 213 -0.84 6.15 -22.59
N ASN A 214 0.15 7.02 -22.87
CA ASN A 214 0.30 7.81 -24.10
C ASN A 214 -0.93 8.64 -24.51
N ASN A 215 -1.70 9.12 -23.52
CA ASN A 215 -2.92 9.91 -23.74
C ASN A 215 -2.79 11.30 -23.10
N PHE A 216 -1.65 11.95 -23.35
CA PHE A 216 -1.39 13.31 -22.90
C PHE A 216 -2.06 14.34 -23.79
N LYS A 217 -2.66 15.35 -23.16
CA LYS A 217 -2.83 16.66 -23.77
C LYS A 217 -1.80 17.61 -23.13
N ASP A 218 -0.99 18.26 -23.95
CA ASP A 218 -0.14 19.41 -23.58
C ASP A 218 0.81 19.23 -22.39
N GLY A 219 1.26 18.00 -22.11
CA GLY A 219 2.24 17.72 -21.05
C GLY A 219 1.73 17.91 -19.62
N THR A 220 0.44 18.16 -19.42
CA THR A 220 -0.17 18.33 -18.08
C THR A 220 -1.20 17.24 -17.80
N TYR A 221 -1.22 16.74 -16.57
CA TYR A 221 -2.22 15.77 -16.13
C TYR A 221 -3.47 16.51 -15.64
N VAL A 222 -4.62 16.19 -16.23
CA VAL A 222 -5.92 16.73 -15.83
C VAL A 222 -6.75 15.62 -15.20
N THR A 223 -7.09 15.74 -13.92
CA THR A 223 -7.85 14.72 -13.18
C THR A 223 -9.24 14.46 -13.76
N LEU A 224 -9.95 15.50 -14.20
CA LEU A 224 -11.27 15.39 -14.82
C LEU A 224 -11.19 15.28 -16.36
N SER A 225 -10.30 14.40 -16.83
CA SER A 225 -10.21 13.99 -18.23
C SER A 225 -10.57 12.52 -18.37
N GLU A 226 -10.82 12.03 -19.59
CA GLU A 226 -11.12 10.61 -19.79
C GLU A 226 -10.06 9.69 -19.16
N ILE A 227 -8.76 9.98 -19.38
CA ILE A 227 -7.67 9.23 -18.77
C ILE A 227 -7.61 9.38 -17.25
N GLY A 228 -7.88 10.59 -16.74
CA GLY A 228 -7.92 10.86 -15.30
C GLY A 228 -9.03 10.08 -14.59
N ILE A 229 -10.22 10.00 -15.20
CA ILE A 229 -11.33 9.17 -14.67
C ILE A 229 -10.95 7.68 -14.71
N ARG A 230 -10.35 7.17 -15.80
CA ARG A 230 -9.89 5.77 -15.87
C ARG A 230 -8.88 5.43 -14.77
N ILE A 231 -7.91 6.33 -14.53
CA ILE A 231 -6.92 6.16 -13.46
C ILE A 231 -7.62 6.19 -12.09
N GLN A 232 -8.53 7.12 -11.87
CA GLN A 232 -9.28 7.22 -10.61
C GLN A 232 -10.13 5.97 -10.36
N ILE A 233 -10.81 5.43 -11.37
CA ILE A 233 -11.55 4.15 -11.28
C ILE A 233 -10.60 3.02 -10.89
N PHE A 234 -9.43 2.93 -11.53
CA PHE A 234 -8.46 1.87 -11.23
C PHE A 234 -7.93 1.97 -9.81
N VAL A 235 -7.54 3.16 -9.35
CA VAL A 235 -7.01 3.38 -8.00
C VAL A 235 -8.09 3.08 -6.96
N SER A 236 -9.30 3.57 -7.19
CA SER A 236 -10.47 3.30 -6.33
C SER A 236 -10.73 1.81 -6.20
N PHE A 237 -10.76 1.09 -7.33
CA PHE A 237 -10.87 -0.36 -7.35
C PHE A 237 -9.75 -1.04 -6.57
N ALA A 238 -8.49 -0.68 -6.83
CA ALA A 238 -7.32 -1.33 -6.25
C ALA A 238 -7.32 -1.23 -4.71
N TYR A 239 -7.55 -0.03 -4.17
CA TYR A 239 -7.63 0.19 -2.72
C TYR A 239 -8.84 -0.52 -2.11
N THR A 240 -10.02 -0.39 -2.72
CA THR A 240 -11.24 -1.06 -2.23
C THR A 240 -11.05 -2.58 -2.19
N TYR A 241 -10.55 -3.14 -3.29
CA TYR A 241 -10.37 -4.58 -3.42
C TYR A 241 -9.32 -5.10 -2.45
N HIS A 242 -8.20 -4.40 -2.28
CA HIS A 242 -7.17 -4.76 -1.30
C HIS A 242 -7.75 -4.92 0.12
N TYR A 243 -8.47 -3.91 0.62
CA TYR A 243 -9.06 -3.96 1.97
C TYR A 243 -10.18 -5.00 2.09
N LEU A 244 -11.09 -5.09 1.10
CA LEU A 244 -12.15 -6.10 1.14
C LEU A 244 -11.61 -7.53 1.01
N ASN A 245 -10.55 -7.73 0.23
CA ASN A 245 -9.87 -9.01 0.12
C ASN A 245 -9.32 -9.47 1.49
N TRP A 246 -8.76 -8.55 2.28
CA TRP A 246 -8.36 -8.82 3.66
C TRP A 246 -9.57 -9.22 4.55
N PHE A 247 -10.63 -8.42 4.53
CA PHE A 247 -11.82 -8.68 5.37
C PHE A 247 -12.60 -9.94 4.99
N SER A 248 -12.58 -10.33 3.70
CA SER A 248 -13.26 -11.54 3.22
C SER A 248 -12.58 -12.84 3.68
N LYS A 249 -11.31 -12.77 4.11
CA LYS A 249 -10.48 -13.96 4.42
C LYS A 249 -10.36 -14.27 5.91
N THR A 250 -11.35 -13.87 6.71
CA THR A 250 -11.36 -14.12 8.18
C THR A 250 -11.19 -15.60 8.56
N SER A 251 -11.78 -16.53 7.80
CA SER A 251 -11.70 -17.97 8.03
C SER A 251 -10.48 -18.64 7.37
N ILE A 252 -10.03 -18.11 6.23
CA ILE A 252 -8.92 -18.67 5.44
C ILE A 252 -7.56 -18.28 6.05
N ILE A 253 -7.37 -16.99 6.34
CA ILE A 253 -6.15 -16.46 6.99
C ILE A 253 -6.25 -16.60 8.51
N GLY A 254 -7.48 -16.63 9.03
CA GLY A 254 -7.73 -16.85 10.46
C GLY A 254 -7.45 -15.62 11.32
N TRP A 255 -7.32 -14.42 10.75
CA TRP A 255 -6.91 -13.22 11.50
C TRP A 255 -7.89 -12.85 12.63
N ARG A 256 -9.18 -13.21 12.51
CA ARG A 256 -10.13 -13.04 13.61
C ARG A 256 -9.72 -13.80 14.89
N LYS A 257 -9.06 -14.96 14.75
CA LYS A 257 -8.57 -15.75 15.91
C LYS A 257 -7.42 -15.06 16.65
N SER A 258 -6.72 -14.15 15.97
CA SER A 258 -5.61 -13.36 16.54
C SER A 258 -6.09 -12.15 17.34
N ILE A 259 -7.38 -11.83 17.32
CA ILE A 259 -7.93 -10.64 17.98
C ILE A 259 -8.69 -11.05 19.24
N THR A 260 -8.13 -10.72 20.40
CA THR A 260 -8.80 -10.85 21.69
C THR A 260 -9.93 -9.83 21.83
N LYS A 261 -10.88 -10.06 22.75
CA LYS A 261 -11.95 -9.07 23.04
C LYS A 261 -11.38 -7.69 23.39
N LYS A 262 -10.31 -7.64 24.18
CA LYS A 262 -9.60 -6.41 24.53
C LYS A 262 -9.05 -5.70 23.28
N ASN A 263 -8.35 -6.44 22.41
CA ASN A 263 -7.81 -5.87 21.17
C ASN A 263 -8.93 -5.39 20.25
N ALA A 264 -10.05 -6.12 20.14
CA ALA A 264 -11.20 -5.70 19.34
C ALA A 264 -11.77 -4.34 19.80
N ILE A 265 -11.91 -4.14 21.12
CA ILE A 265 -12.39 -2.87 21.70
C ILE A 265 -11.40 -1.74 21.38
N ILE A 266 -10.09 -1.97 21.55
CA ILE A 266 -9.06 -0.98 21.23
C ILE A 266 -9.08 -0.63 19.73
N ILE A 267 -9.15 -1.63 18.85
CA ILE A 267 -9.23 -1.45 17.40
C ILE A 267 -10.46 -0.62 17.05
N LEU A 268 -11.62 -0.96 17.61
CA LEU A 268 -12.87 -0.24 17.37
C LEU A 268 -12.79 1.21 17.85
N ALA A 269 -12.22 1.45 19.03
CA ALA A 269 -12.06 2.80 19.57
C ALA A 269 -11.12 3.67 18.71
N ILE A 270 -9.96 3.13 18.31
CA ILE A 270 -9.02 3.84 17.42
C ILE A 270 -9.67 4.08 16.06
N TRP A 271 -10.40 3.10 15.52
CA TRP A 271 -11.09 3.23 14.24
C TRP A 271 -12.18 4.31 14.28
N ILE A 272 -13.05 4.31 15.30
CA ILE A 272 -14.08 5.35 15.48
C ILE A 272 -13.41 6.73 15.59
N CYS A 273 -12.32 6.85 16.35
CA CYS A 273 -11.58 8.10 16.48
C CYS A 273 -11.03 8.58 15.13
N ALA A 274 -10.37 7.69 14.38
CA ALA A 274 -9.83 8.01 13.06
C ALA A 274 -10.90 8.43 12.05
N VAL A 275 -12.01 7.70 11.98
CA VAL A 275 -13.13 8.04 11.10
C VAL A 275 -13.76 9.38 11.52
N SER A 276 -13.93 9.62 12.82
CA SER A 276 -14.45 10.89 13.33
C SER A 276 -13.55 12.06 12.96
N LEU A 277 -12.22 11.89 13.05
CA LEU A 277 -11.26 12.91 12.61
C LEU A 277 -11.38 13.18 11.11
N CYS A 278 -11.45 12.14 10.27
CA CYS A 278 -11.64 12.30 8.82
C CYS A 278 -12.96 12.99 8.45
N ILE A 279 -14.03 12.80 9.24
CA ILE A 279 -15.32 13.48 9.06
C ILE A 279 -15.23 14.94 9.49
N TYR A 280 -14.56 15.23 10.61
CA TYR A 280 -14.38 16.59 11.12
C TYR A 280 -13.51 17.44 10.21
N ASP A 281 -12.31 16.93 9.89
CA ASP A 281 -11.38 17.54 8.96
C ASP A 281 -10.52 16.45 8.31
N PHE A 282 -10.68 16.28 6.99
CA PHE A 282 -10.06 15.18 6.27
C PHE A 282 -8.52 15.19 6.38
N ASN A 283 -7.91 16.38 6.38
CA ASN A 283 -6.45 16.52 6.47
C ASN A 283 -5.94 16.10 7.86
N THR A 284 -6.64 16.50 8.93
CA THR A 284 -6.37 16.08 10.30
C THR A 284 -6.43 14.55 10.43
N GLY A 285 -7.51 13.94 9.91
CA GLY A 285 -7.65 12.49 9.89
C GLY A 285 -6.55 11.80 9.09
N LEU A 286 -6.19 12.35 7.92
CA LEU A 286 -5.10 11.84 7.07
C LEU A 286 -3.76 11.84 7.81
N ILE A 287 -3.44 12.92 8.52
CA ILE A 287 -2.19 13.06 9.28
C ILE A 287 -2.17 12.11 10.48
N ALA A 288 -3.30 11.99 11.20
CA ALA A 288 -3.44 11.03 12.29
C ALA A 288 -3.24 9.58 11.82
N LEU A 289 -3.70 9.26 10.61
CA LEU A 289 -3.56 7.94 9.99
C LEU A 289 -2.19 7.69 9.35
N TYR A 290 -1.39 8.72 9.13
CA TYR A 290 -0.16 8.65 8.34
C TYR A 290 0.82 7.61 8.90
N PHE A 291 1.08 7.66 10.22
CA PHE A 291 1.95 6.69 10.89
C PHE A 291 1.43 5.27 10.74
N LEU A 292 0.15 5.03 11.02
CA LEU A 292 -0.46 3.71 10.96
C LEU A 292 -0.49 3.16 9.53
N SER A 293 -0.73 4.04 8.55
CA SER A 293 -0.69 3.73 7.13
C SER A 293 0.70 3.30 6.67
N PHE A 294 1.77 4.00 7.05
CA PHE A 294 3.11 3.54 6.66
C PHE A 294 3.59 2.33 7.47
N LEU A 295 3.18 2.22 8.73
CA LEU A 295 3.57 1.12 9.60
C LEU A 295 3.05 -0.23 9.10
N HIS A 296 1.78 -0.34 8.69
CA HIS A 296 1.27 -1.64 8.21
C HIS A 296 2.00 -2.07 6.93
N VAL A 297 2.17 -1.17 5.95
CA VAL A 297 2.92 -1.43 4.71
C VAL A 297 4.32 -1.96 5.02
N LEU A 298 5.07 -1.25 5.87
CA LEU A 298 6.45 -1.60 6.21
C LEU A 298 6.53 -2.95 6.93
N LEU A 299 5.61 -3.24 7.84
CA LEU A 299 5.54 -4.51 8.57
C LEU A 299 5.09 -5.68 7.70
N GLU A 300 4.37 -5.43 6.61
CA GLU A 300 3.90 -6.47 5.69
C GLU A 300 4.97 -6.86 4.65
N PHE A 301 6.00 -6.04 4.41
CA PHE A 301 7.04 -6.32 3.41
C PHE A 301 7.66 -7.74 3.49
N PRO A 302 7.99 -8.30 4.67
CA PRO A 302 8.49 -9.67 4.74
C PRO A 302 7.48 -10.69 4.17
N LEU A 303 6.20 -10.54 4.48
CA LEU A 303 5.13 -11.40 3.95
C LEU A 303 5.00 -11.25 2.43
N ASN A 304 5.09 -10.01 1.93
CA ASN A 304 5.00 -9.73 0.50
C ASN A 304 6.13 -10.41 -0.28
N ILE A 305 7.36 -10.33 0.24
CA ILE A 305 8.51 -10.97 -0.39
C ILE A 305 8.41 -12.50 -0.33
N ILE A 306 7.97 -13.08 0.80
CA ILE A 306 7.71 -14.52 0.92
C ILE A 306 6.66 -14.95 -0.10
N SER A 307 5.56 -14.21 -0.23
CA SER A 307 4.48 -14.53 -1.18
C SER A 307 5.00 -14.55 -2.62
N ILE A 308 5.80 -13.55 -3.02
CA ILE A 308 6.45 -13.52 -4.34
C ILE A 308 7.36 -14.73 -4.54
N GLN A 309 8.24 -15.01 -3.57
CA GLN A 309 9.19 -16.10 -3.65
C GLN A 309 8.50 -17.45 -3.85
N GLU A 310 7.43 -17.72 -3.09
CA GLU A 310 6.69 -18.98 -3.18
C GLU A 310 5.94 -19.13 -4.50
N VAL A 311 5.34 -18.05 -5.01
CA VAL A 311 4.71 -18.04 -6.35
C VAL A 311 5.73 -18.32 -7.45
N LEU A 312 6.92 -17.72 -7.39
CA LEU A 312 7.98 -17.94 -8.39
C LEU A 312 8.62 -19.34 -8.30
N ARG A 313 8.60 -19.97 -7.13
CA ARG A 313 9.09 -21.35 -6.95
C ARG A 313 8.09 -22.42 -7.34
N ALA A 314 6.79 -22.13 -7.25
CA ALA A 314 5.72 -23.07 -7.60
C ALA A 314 5.87 -23.75 -8.98
N PRO A 315 6.25 -23.06 -10.09
CA PRO A 315 6.43 -23.73 -11.38
C PRO A 315 7.59 -24.74 -11.42
N LYS A 316 8.55 -24.70 -10.47
CA LYS A 316 9.64 -25.69 -10.37
C LYS A 316 9.20 -26.99 -9.66
N ASN A 317 8.11 -26.95 -8.89
CA ASN A 317 7.48 -28.13 -8.28
C ASN A 317 6.24 -28.53 -9.08
N LYS A 318 6.44 -29.40 -10.09
CA LYS A 318 5.45 -30.01 -11.02
C LYS A 318 3.99 -30.10 -10.52
N SER A 319 3.23 -29.01 -10.56
CA SER A 319 1.81 -29.02 -10.17
C SER A 319 0.92 -28.06 -10.97
N LEU A 320 1.45 -26.96 -11.52
CA LEU A 320 0.62 -26.03 -12.30
C LEU A 320 0.24 -26.55 -13.69
N LEU A 321 1.11 -27.32 -14.35
CA LEU A 321 0.82 -27.90 -15.68
C LEU A 321 -0.17 -29.08 -15.64
N PHE A 322 -0.35 -29.72 -14.48
CA PHE A 322 -1.26 -30.87 -14.35
C PHE A 322 -2.72 -30.44 -14.11
N LEU A 323 -2.94 -29.31 -13.42
CA LEU A 323 -4.28 -28.80 -13.12
C LEU A 323 -4.99 -28.21 -14.34
N ILE A 324 -4.25 -27.73 -15.35
CA ILE A 324 -4.85 -27.27 -16.62
C ILE A 324 -5.18 -28.46 -17.54
N LYS A 325 -4.53 -29.62 -17.35
CA LYS A 325 -4.77 -30.83 -18.13
C LYS A 325 -5.85 -31.77 -17.56
N SER A 326 -6.26 -31.62 -16.30
CA SER A 326 -7.26 -32.52 -15.68
C SER A 326 -8.72 -32.08 -15.82
N ASN A 327 -8.99 -30.97 -16.54
CA ASN A 327 -10.35 -30.50 -16.85
C ASN A 327 -10.66 -30.63 -18.34
N LYS A 328 -10.21 -31.71 -18.98
CA LYS A 328 -10.72 -32.16 -20.28
C LYS A 328 -11.47 -33.46 -20.10
#